data_AF-A0A1E1WFD7-F1
#
_entry.id   AF-A0A1E1WFD7-F1
#
_cell.length_a   1.000
_cell.length_b   1.000
_cell.length_c   1.000
_cell.angle_alpha   90.00
_cell.angle_beta   90.00
_cell.angle_gamma   90.00
#
_symmetry.space_group_name_H-M   'P 1'
#
loop_
_entity.id
_entity.type
_entity.pdbx_description
1 polymer ?
#
loop_
_entity_poly.entity_id
_entity_poly.type
_entity_poly.pdbx_seq_one_letter_code
_entity_poly.pdbx_strand_id
1 'polypeptide(L)'
;ARAANAAHLVAAGAGHNKRLADQLLHNAQQVEKLSPQLIAAGKIRLNYPDSKVAEEHFNNLKNQYSDAVLRVRDLCDQAVDPLDFVRTAGELMQKHTYLCEDAIRNNDSQKMVDNTSAIARLANRVLLVGGAERDNTEDAEFARALAAAHGRLQA
;
A
#
# COMPACT_ATOMS: atom_id res chain seq x y z
N ALA A 1 9.04 4.35 -8.59
CA ALA A 1 8.39 4.33 -9.92
C ALA A 1 6.93 3.86 -9.85
N ARG A 2 6.61 2.60 -9.53
CA ARG A 2 5.21 2.11 -9.59
C ARG A 2 4.21 2.87 -8.68
N ALA A 3 4.62 3.21 -7.46
CA ALA A 3 3.76 3.97 -6.54
C ALA A 3 3.45 5.39 -7.05
N ALA A 4 4.45 6.09 -7.57
CA ALA A 4 4.27 7.41 -8.19
C ALA A 4 3.35 7.34 -9.42
N ASN A 5 3.55 6.35 -10.29
CA ASN A 5 2.69 6.15 -11.46
C ASN A 5 1.22 5.89 -11.06
N ALA A 6 0.99 5.05 -10.05
CA ALA A 6 -0.35 4.83 -9.52
C ALA A 6 -0.97 6.13 -8.98
N ALA A 7 -0.20 6.93 -8.25
CA ALA A 7 -0.65 8.24 -7.76
C ALA A 7 -1.04 9.18 -8.90
N HIS A 8 -0.28 9.21 -10.00
CA HIS A 8 -0.62 10.00 -11.18
C HIS A 8 -1.93 9.55 -11.83
N LEU A 9 -2.16 8.24 -11.96
CA LEU A 9 -3.40 7.69 -12.52
C LEU A 9 -4.61 8.02 -11.63
N VAL A 10 -4.47 7.84 -10.33
CA VAL A 10 -5.53 8.13 -9.36
C VAL A 10 -5.81 9.64 -9.32
N ALA A 11 -4.79 10.49 -9.34
CA ALA A 11 -4.96 11.94 -9.40
C ALA A 11 -5.73 12.38 -10.66
N ALA A 12 -5.49 11.74 -11.80
CA ALA A 12 -6.24 12.01 -13.03
C ALA A 12 -7.72 11.60 -12.92
N GLY A 13 -8.02 10.53 -12.18
CA GLY A 13 -9.40 10.09 -11.89
C GLY A 13 -10.10 10.90 -10.80
N ALA A 14 -9.36 11.54 -9.90
CA ALA A 14 -9.87 12.31 -8.77
C ALA A 14 -10.33 13.74 -9.14
N GLY A 15 -10.81 13.96 -10.36
CA GLY A 15 -11.13 15.29 -10.90
C GLY A 15 -12.18 16.08 -10.10
N HIS A 16 -13.00 15.40 -9.29
CA HIS A 16 -13.98 16.02 -8.40
C HIS A 16 -13.36 16.58 -7.09
N ASN A 17 -12.13 16.19 -6.75
CA ASN A 17 -11.41 16.65 -5.56
C ASN A 17 -10.00 17.15 -5.93
N LYS A 18 -9.94 18.39 -6.45
CA LYS A 18 -8.70 19.04 -6.89
C LYS A 18 -7.60 19.07 -5.82
N ARG A 19 -7.96 19.33 -4.55
CA ARG A 19 -6.99 19.37 -3.45
C ARG A 19 -6.30 18.02 -3.27
N LEU A 20 -7.07 16.93 -3.31
CA LEU A 20 -6.54 15.58 -3.19
C LEU A 20 -5.67 15.22 -4.41
N ALA A 21 -6.09 15.59 -5.62
CA ALA A 21 -5.30 15.40 -6.83
C ALA A 21 -3.94 16.13 -6.76
N ASP A 22 -3.93 17.39 -6.33
CA ASP A 22 -2.68 18.17 -6.16
C ASP A 22 -1.76 17.55 -5.09
N GLN A 23 -2.32 17.05 -3.99
CA GLN A 23 -1.57 16.35 -2.95
C GLN A 23 -0.97 15.03 -3.46
N LEU A 24 -1.71 14.26 -4.25
CA LEU A 24 -1.21 13.04 -4.89
C LEU A 24 -0.04 13.34 -5.82
N LEU A 25 -0.18 14.33 -6.70
CA LEU A 25 0.88 14.73 -7.62
C LEU A 25 2.14 15.20 -6.88
N HIS A 26 1.97 16.01 -5.82
CA HIS A 26 3.09 16.46 -5.01
C HIS A 26 3.84 15.29 -4.36
N ASN A 27 3.13 14.36 -3.70
CA ASN A 27 3.76 13.24 -3.03
C ASN A 27 4.36 12.23 -4.03
N ALA A 28 3.75 12.06 -5.22
CA ALA A 28 4.32 11.26 -6.30
C ALA A 28 5.71 11.79 -6.71
N GLN A 29 5.83 13.11 -6.91
CA GLN A 29 7.10 13.76 -7.21
C GLN A 29 8.14 13.59 -6.08
N GLN A 30 7.71 13.60 -4.81
CA GLN A 30 8.61 13.31 -3.69
C GLN A 30 9.16 11.89 -3.74
N VAL A 31 8.31 10.89 -4.01
CA VAL A 31 8.75 9.49 -4.19
C VAL A 31 9.77 9.38 -5.33
N GLU A 32 9.54 10.07 -6.45
CA GLU A 32 10.48 10.09 -7.58
C GLU A 32 11.81 10.73 -7.25
N LYS A 33 11.81 11.86 -6.54
CA LYS A 33 13.03 12.57 -6.11
C LYS A 33 13.84 11.80 -5.07
N LEU A 34 13.16 11.16 -4.12
CA LEU A 34 13.81 10.42 -3.03
C LEU A 34 14.37 9.07 -3.50
N SER A 35 13.76 8.43 -4.50
CA SER A 35 14.18 7.12 -5.01
C SER A 35 15.68 7.04 -5.37
N PRO A 36 16.23 7.91 -6.26
CA PRO A 36 17.65 7.86 -6.62
C PRO A 36 18.57 8.24 -5.45
N GLN A 37 18.13 9.15 -4.57
CA GLN A 37 18.91 9.56 -3.38
C GLN A 37 19.06 8.40 -2.39
N LEU A 38 17.96 7.67 -2.11
CA LEU A 38 17.99 6.48 -1.26
C LEU A 38 18.92 5.40 -1.83
N ILE A 39 18.88 5.19 -3.16
CA ILE A 39 19.79 4.25 -3.84
C ILE A 39 21.26 4.70 -3.67
N ALA A 40 21.55 5.98 -3.87
CA ALA A 40 22.89 6.52 -3.72
C ALA A 40 23.40 6.38 -2.27
N ALA A 41 22.58 6.73 -1.27
CA ALA A 41 22.91 6.54 0.14
C ALA A 41 23.11 5.07 0.51
N GLY A 42 22.31 4.16 -0.07
CA GLY A 42 22.49 2.71 0.09
C GLY A 42 23.84 2.22 -0.46
N LYS A 43 24.27 2.72 -1.61
CA LYS A 43 25.60 2.43 -2.17
C LYS A 43 26.73 2.95 -1.28
N ILE A 44 26.59 4.16 -0.73
CA ILE A 44 27.56 4.73 0.19
C ILE A 44 27.66 3.86 1.46
N ARG A 45 26.53 3.50 2.07
CA ARG A 45 26.51 2.61 3.25
C ARG A 45 27.17 1.25 2.95
N LEU A 46 26.92 0.68 1.77
CA LEU A 46 27.53 -0.59 1.35
C LEU A 46 29.06 -0.50 1.24
N ASN A 47 29.58 0.62 0.70
CA ASN A 47 31.01 0.83 0.53
C ASN A 47 31.73 1.22 1.83
N TYR A 48 30.99 1.74 2.82
CA TYR A 48 31.51 2.19 4.11
C TYR A 48 30.69 1.61 5.27
N PRO A 49 30.74 0.27 5.49
CA PRO A 49 29.85 -0.41 6.43
C PRO A 49 30.04 0.03 7.89
N ASP A 50 31.24 0.45 8.28
CA ASP A 50 31.54 0.89 9.66
C ASP A 50 31.22 2.38 9.90
N SER A 51 30.81 3.10 8.86
CA SER A 51 30.51 4.54 8.96
C SER A 51 29.12 4.76 9.55
N LYS A 52 29.07 5.16 10.83
CA LYS A 52 27.83 5.57 11.51
C LYS A 52 27.11 6.70 10.78
N VAL A 53 27.85 7.64 10.20
CA VAL A 53 27.28 8.76 9.44
C VAL A 53 26.59 8.26 8.16
N ALA A 54 27.18 7.29 7.45
CA ALA A 54 26.57 6.70 6.26
C ALA A 54 25.31 5.89 6.61
N GLU A 55 25.32 5.19 7.75
CA GLU A 55 24.16 4.48 8.28
C GLU A 55 23.02 5.44 8.66
N GLU A 56 23.30 6.49 9.43
CA GLU A 56 22.31 7.49 9.82
C GLU A 56 21.71 8.21 8.60
N HIS A 57 22.55 8.61 7.64
CA HIS A 57 22.10 9.26 6.41
C HIS A 57 21.18 8.34 5.59
N PHE A 58 21.55 7.07 5.44
CA PHE A 58 20.70 6.07 4.77
C PHE A 58 19.38 5.86 5.50
N ASN A 59 19.40 5.72 6.83
CA ASN A 59 18.20 5.52 7.63
C ASN A 59 17.25 6.72 7.55
N ASN A 60 17.78 7.94 7.56
CA ASN A 60 16.98 9.16 7.38
C ASN A 60 16.28 9.19 6.00
N LEU A 61 17.01 8.90 4.92
CA LEU A 61 16.43 8.85 3.57
C LEU A 61 15.44 7.69 3.42
N LYS A 62 15.71 6.54 4.05
CA LYS A 62 14.81 5.38 4.07
C LYS A 62 13.48 5.75 4.72
N ASN A 63 13.52 6.43 5.86
CA ASN A 63 12.32 6.87 6.57
C ASN A 63 11.54 7.90 5.74
N GLN A 64 12.20 8.93 5.19
CA GLN A 64 11.56 9.92 4.32
C GLN A 64 10.89 9.29 3.09
N TYR A 65 11.57 8.34 2.45
CA TYR A 65 11.02 7.61 1.30
C TYR A 65 9.80 6.77 1.70
N SER A 66 9.91 6.02 2.81
CA SER A 66 8.82 5.21 3.34
C SER A 66 7.60 6.07 3.63
N ASP A 67 7.78 7.21 4.32
CA ASP A 67 6.70 8.14 4.64
C ASP A 67 6.05 8.71 3.38
N ALA A 68 6.84 9.09 2.37
CA ALA A 68 6.31 9.59 1.10
C ALA A 68 5.47 8.54 0.37
N VAL A 69 5.91 7.28 0.35
CA VAL A 69 5.17 6.16 -0.26
C VAL A 69 3.88 5.87 0.53
N LEU A 70 3.93 5.90 1.86
CA LEU A 70 2.75 5.71 2.71
C LEU A 70 1.73 6.82 2.48
N ARG A 71 2.14 8.09 2.41
CA ARG A 71 1.24 9.21 2.08
C ARG A 71 0.60 9.05 0.71
N VAL A 72 1.35 8.63 -0.30
CA VAL A 72 0.79 8.32 -1.63
C VAL A 72 -0.31 7.27 -1.52
N ARG A 73 -0.05 6.17 -0.80
CA ARG A 73 -1.05 5.11 -0.58
C ARG A 73 -2.31 5.68 0.09
N ASP A 74 -2.16 6.41 1.19
CA ASP A 74 -3.30 6.90 1.98
C ASP A 74 -4.16 7.89 1.18
N LEU A 75 -3.53 8.73 0.36
CA LEU A 75 -4.24 9.62 -0.55
C LEU A 75 -4.92 8.85 -1.68
N CYS A 76 -4.32 7.76 -2.18
CA CYS A 76 -4.98 6.92 -3.18
C CYS A 76 -6.19 6.20 -2.59
N ASP A 77 -6.09 5.65 -1.38
CA ASP A 77 -7.20 4.97 -0.72
C ASP A 77 -8.36 5.95 -0.44
N GLN A 78 -8.08 7.23 -0.12
CA GLN A 78 -9.11 8.29 0.00
C GLN A 78 -9.77 8.70 -1.34
N ALA A 79 -9.09 8.47 -2.45
CA ALA A 79 -9.55 8.89 -3.78
C ALA A 79 -10.42 7.86 -4.47
N VAL A 80 -10.41 6.62 -3.98
CA VAL A 80 -11.08 5.46 -4.55
C VAL A 80 -12.30 5.14 -3.70
N ASP A 81 -13.39 4.74 -4.34
CA ASP A 81 -14.59 4.29 -3.64
C ASP A 81 -14.26 3.04 -2.77
N PRO A 82 -14.53 3.07 -1.45
CA PRO A 82 -14.20 1.97 -0.55
C PRO A 82 -14.87 0.64 -0.92
N LEU A 83 -16.11 0.69 -1.44
CA LEU A 83 -16.85 -0.52 -1.81
C LEU A 83 -16.23 -1.17 -3.07
N ASP A 84 -15.92 -0.37 -4.08
CA ASP A 84 -15.21 -0.83 -5.27
C ASP A 84 -13.82 -1.37 -4.95
N PHE A 85 -13.11 -0.73 -4.01
CA PHE A 85 -11.84 -1.23 -3.51
C PHE A 85 -11.98 -2.62 -2.88
N VAL A 86 -12.91 -2.80 -1.93
CA VAL A 86 -13.12 -4.08 -1.24
C VAL A 86 -13.55 -5.18 -2.21
N ARG A 87 -14.44 -4.86 -3.16
CA ARG A 87 -14.87 -5.79 -4.22
C ARG A 87 -13.69 -6.26 -5.07
N THR A 88 -12.92 -5.31 -5.60
CA THR A 88 -11.74 -5.61 -6.43
C THR A 88 -10.68 -6.38 -5.65
N ALA A 89 -10.48 -6.03 -4.38
CA ALA A 89 -9.56 -6.74 -3.50
C ALA A 89 -10.00 -8.20 -3.29
N GLY A 90 -11.29 -8.46 -3.12
CA GLY A 90 -11.85 -9.81 -3.03
C GLY A 90 -11.62 -10.65 -4.29
N GLU A 91 -11.88 -10.07 -5.47
CA GLU A 91 -11.61 -10.73 -6.76
C GLU A 91 -10.12 -11.08 -6.94
N LEU A 92 -9.23 -10.16 -6.55
CA LEU A 92 -7.79 -10.40 -6.60
C LEU A 92 -7.33 -11.46 -5.58
N MET A 93 -7.89 -11.47 -4.37
CA MET A 93 -7.62 -12.53 -3.39
C MET A 93 -8.03 -13.89 -3.93
N GLN A 94 -9.23 -14.00 -4.54
CA GLN A 94 -9.70 -15.24 -5.16
C GLN A 94 -8.76 -15.70 -6.29
N LYS A 95 -8.32 -14.77 -7.14
CA LYS A 95 -7.31 -15.06 -8.18
C LYS A 95 -6.01 -15.57 -7.58
N HIS A 96 -5.51 -14.94 -6.52
CA HIS A 96 -4.29 -15.40 -5.84
C HIS A 96 -4.46 -16.76 -5.19
N THR A 97 -5.64 -17.10 -4.67
CA THR A 97 -5.95 -18.45 -4.17
C THR A 97 -5.80 -19.50 -5.28
N TYR A 98 -6.36 -19.24 -6.47
CA TYR A 98 -6.18 -20.14 -7.62
C TYR A 98 -4.70 -20.30 -7.99
N LEU A 99 -3.94 -19.19 -8.00
CA LEU A 99 -2.49 -19.23 -8.29
C LEU A 99 -1.68 -19.93 -7.20
N CYS A 100 -2.10 -19.86 -5.93
CA CYS A 100 -1.53 -20.67 -4.84
C CYS A 100 -1.75 -22.16 -5.09
N GLU A 101 -2.98 -22.57 -5.40
CA GLU A 101 -3.30 -23.98 -5.69
C GLU A 101 -2.53 -24.50 -6.91
N ASP A 102 -2.38 -23.68 -7.94
CA ASP A 102 -1.56 -24.02 -9.11
C ASP A 102 -0.09 -24.17 -8.76
N ALA A 103 0.46 -23.26 -7.94
CA ALA A 103 1.83 -23.36 -7.45
C ALA A 103 2.05 -24.63 -6.61
N ILE A 104 1.08 -25.02 -5.77
CA ILE A 104 1.12 -26.27 -5.01
C ILE A 104 1.13 -27.48 -5.95
N ARG A 105 0.23 -27.52 -6.95
CA ARG A 105 0.17 -28.60 -7.95
C ARG A 105 1.49 -28.74 -8.72
N ASN A 106 2.19 -27.64 -8.95
CA ASN A 106 3.47 -27.60 -9.66
C ASN A 106 4.71 -27.70 -8.76
N ASN A 107 4.54 -27.92 -7.44
CA ASN A 107 5.63 -27.92 -6.45
C ASN A 107 6.49 -26.64 -6.46
N ASP A 108 5.90 -25.49 -6.77
CA ASP A 108 6.57 -24.18 -6.78
C ASP A 108 6.32 -23.45 -5.44
N SER A 109 7.17 -23.75 -4.45
CA SER A 109 7.05 -23.20 -3.10
C SER A 109 7.19 -21.67 -3.06
N GLN A 110 8.03 -21.09 -3.92
CA GLN A 110 8.22 -19.63 -3.96
C GLN A 110 6.96 -18.93 -4.47
N LYS A 111 6.36 -19.41 -5.56
CA LYS A 111 5.09 -18.82 -6.06
C LYS A 111 3.96 -18.99 -5.06
N MET A 112 3.90 -20.10 -4.33
CA MET A 112 2.89 -20.29 -3.29
C MET A 112 3.04 -19.24 -2.16
N VAL A 113 4.27 -18.99 -1.70
CA VAL A 113 4.56 -17.96 -0.69
C VAL A 113 4.23 -16.55 -1.21
N ASP A 114 4.58 -16.25 -2.47
CA ASP A 114 4.34 -14.94 -3.07
C ASP A 114 2.84 -14.61 -3.16
N ASN A 115 2.04 -15.58 -3.61
CA ASN A 115 0.59 -15.43 -3.73
C ASN A 115 -0.09 -15.37 -2.34
N THR A 116 0.34 -16.20 -1.38
CA THR A 116 -0.17 -16.15 0.00
C THR A 116 0.14 -14.80 0.65
N SER A 117 1.34 -14.27 0.43
CA SER A 117 1.74 -12.95 0.90
C SER A 117 0.93 -11.83 0.24
N ALA A 118 0.55 -11.99 -1.03
CA ALA A 118 -0.33 -11.04 -1.72
C ALA A 118 -1.73 -11.03 -1.11
N ILE A 119 -2.30 -12.20 -0.80
CA ILE A 119 -3.59 -12.33 -0.09
C ILE A 119 -3.51 -11.62 1.26
N ALA A 120 -2.50 -11.93 2.09
CA ALA A 120 -2.34 -11.32 3.41
C ALA A 120 -2.23 -9.79 3.33
N ARG A 121 -1.50 -9.25 2.36
CA ARG A 121 -1.41 -7.79 2.14
C ARG A 121 -2.74 -7.18 1.71
N LEU A 122 -3.50 -7.82 0.83
CA LEU A 122 -4.82 -7.34 0.42
C LEU A 122 -5.80 -7.38 1.60
N ALA A 123 -5.81 -8.46 2.39
CA ALA A 123 -6.68 -8.60 3.56
C ALA A 123 -6.40 -7.51 4.59
N ASN A 124 -5.12 -7.27 4.91
CA ASN A 124 -4.72 -6.16 5.78
C ASN A 124 -5.17 -4.79 5.25
N ARG A 125 -5.14 -4.58 3.94
CA ARG A 125 -5.66 -3.32 3.35
C ARG A 125 -7.17 -3.18 3.46
N VAL A 126 -7.92 -4.27 3.24
CA VAL A 126 -9.38 -4.29 3.45
C VAL A 126 -9.72 -3.96 4.90
N LEU A 127 -8.96 -4.50 5.87
CA LEU A 127 -9.11 -4.16 7.28
C LEU A 127 -8.82 -2.66 7.54
N LEU A 128 -7.81 -2.07 6.91
CA LEU A 128 -7.52 -0.65 7.07
C LEU A 128 -8.65 0.24 6.51
N VAL A 129 -9.10 -0.02 5.28
CA VAL A 129 -10.17 0.76 4.62
C VAL A 129 -11.49 0.62 5.38
N GLY A 130 -11.91 -0.60 5.70
CA GLY A 130 -13.11 -0.81 6.50
C GLY A 130 -13.00 -0.18 7.89
N GLY A 131 -11.79 -0.12 8.47
CA GLY A 131 -11.55 0.48 9.79
C GLY A 131 -11.81 1.98 9.74
N ALA A 132 -11.26 2.64 8.72
CA ALA A 132 -11.50 4.05 8.47
C ALA A 132 -12.99 4.36 8.21
N GLU A 133 -13.67 3.55 7.40
CA GLU A 133 -15.12 3.74 7.14
C GLU A 133 -15.97 3.58 8.40
N ARG A 134 -15.62 2.62 9.27
CA ARG A 134 -16.28 2.43 10.57
C ARG A 134 -16.09 3.65 11.47
N ASP A 135 -14.88 4.20 11.50
CA ASP A 135 -14.52 5.31 12.39
C ASP A 135 -15.08 6.66 11.89
N ASN A 136 -15.41 6.77 10.59
CA ASN A 136 -15.93 7.99 9.95
C ASN A 136 -17.47 8.05 9.87
N THR A 137 -18.17 6.93 10.04
CA THR A 137 -19.64 6.88 9.89
C THR A 137 -20.37 7.29 11.18
N GLU A 138 -21.50 7.99 11.03
CA GLU A 138 -22.42 8.29 12.13
C GLU A 138 -23.50 7.19 12.32
N ASP A 139 -23.60 6.24 11.38
CA ASP A 139 -24.54 5.13 11.44
C ASP A 139 -24.03 4.01 12.35
N ALA A 140 -24.65 3.90 13.53
CA ALA A 140 -24.31 2.90 14.54
C ALA A 140 -24.62 1.45 14.12
N GLU A 141 -25.57 1.20 13.22
CA GLU A 141 -25.82 -0.14 12.69
C GLU A 141 -24.74 -0.54 11.69
N PHE A 142 -24.42 0.37 10.76
CA PHE A 142 -23.34 0.15 9.80
C PHE A 142 -21.98 -0.06 10.50
N ALA A 143 -21.64 0.78 11.50
CA ALA A 143 -20.40 0.64 12.26
C ALA A 143 -20.31 -0.71 12.98
N ARG A 144 -21.42 -1.19 13.58
CA ARG A 144 -21.47 -2.51 14.24
C ARG A 144 -21.32 -3.66 13.25
N ALA A 145 -21.99 -3.58 12.09
CA ALA A 145 -21.88 -4.59 11.04
C ALA A 145 -20.44 -4.68 10.51
N LEU A 146 -19.78 -3.54 10.31
CA LEU A 146 -18.40 -3.46 9.84
C LEU A 146 -17.42 -4.00 10.88
N ALA A 147 -17.59 -3.67 12.17
CA ALA A 147 -16.80 -4.22 13.26
C ALA A 147 -16.92 -5.76 13.37
N ALA A 148 -18.12 -6.30 13.19
CA ALA A 148 -18.33 -7.75 13.16
C ALA A 148 -17.64 -8.39 11.94
N ALA A 149 -17.68 -7.73 10.77
CA ALA A 149 -16.97 -8.19 9.58
C ALA A 149 -15.45 -8.18 9.76
N HIS A 150 -14.87 -7.12 10.36
CA HIS A 150 -13.45 -7.09 10.74
C HIS A 150 -13.05 -8.26 11.61
N GLY A 151 -13.82 -8.52 12.68
CA GLY A 151 -13.51 -9.60 13.61
C GLY A 151 -13.46 -10.96 12.92
N ARG A 152 -14.34 -11.20 11.93
CA ARG A 152 -14.33 -12.44 11.14
C ARG A 152 -13.15 -12.55 10.18
N LEU A 153 -12.65 -11.43 9.65
CA LEU A 153 -11.52 -11.43 8.70
C LEU A 153 -10.16 -11.51 9.42
N GLN A 154 -10.07 -11.09 10.68
CA GLN A 154 -8.86 -11.20 11.50
C GLN A 154 -8.67 -12.57 12.18
N ALA A 155 -9.76 -13.32 12.36
CA ALA A 155 -9.78 -14.64 12.99
C ALA A 155 -9.24 -15.72 12.05
#